data_AF-A0A4R4PBA1-F1
#
_entry.id   AF-A0A4R4PBA1-F1
#
_cell.length_a   1.000
_cell.length_b   1.000
_cell.length_c   1.000
_cell.angle_alpha   90.00
_cell.angle_beta   90.00
_cell.angle_gamma   90.00
#
_symmetry.space_group_name_H-M   'P 1'
#
loop_
_entity.id
_entity.type
_entity.pdbx_description
1 polymer ?
#
loop_
_entity_poly.entity_id
_entity_poly.type
_entity_poly.pdbx_seq_one_letter_code
_entity_poly.pdbx_strand_id
1 'polypeptide(L)'
;MYTVKSSLPDTATKIVGETLQGALVDLIDLALVAKQTHWNIIGPRFRSIHFQLDDVVSTARSHSDTVAERSATLGVSPDGRAATVAAGTGIAKVADGWQQDTQAVRTMVDALNAVIIRMRERMDEVGPVDRVTEDILIQVTKDLEKHAWMFQAENGS
;
A
#
# COMPACT_ATOMS: atom_id res chain seq x y z
N MET A 1 4.25 -28.03 -14.10
CA MET A 1 5.59 -27.85 -13.50
C MET A 1 5.71 -26.37 -13.18
N TYR A 2 5.87 -25.99 -11.91
CA TYR A 2 6.02 -24.57 -11.57
C TYR A 2 7.36 -24.05 -12.10
N THR A 3 7.35 -22.88 -12.76
CA THR A 3 8.54 -22.27 -13.38
C THR A 3 9.55 -21.79 -12.34
N VAL A 4 9.07 -21.39 -11.16
CA VAL A 4 9.88 -20.99 -10.00
C VAL A 4 9.45 -21.84 -8.80
N LYS A 5 10.41 -22.32 -8.00
CA LYS A 5 10.15 -23.17 -6.84
C LYS A 5 10.42 -22.41 -5.55
N SER A 6 9.42 -22.38 -4.66
CA SER A 6 9.57 -21.86 -3.30
C SER A 6 10.55 -22.70 -2.47
N SER A 7 11.25 -22.05 -1.55
CA SER A 7 11.98 -22.73 -0.47
C SER A 7 11.10 -23.03 0.75
N LEU A 8 9.86 -22.53 0.78
CA LEU A 8 8.90 -22.77 1.84
C LEU A 8 8.06 -24.03 1.56
N PRO A 9 7.51 -24.71 2.59
CA PRO A 9 6.48 -25.72 2.41
C PRO A 9 5.28 -25.18 1.62
N ASP A 10 4.56 -26.05 0.91
CA ASP A 10 3.41 -25.64 0.07
C ASP A 10 2.33 -24.89 0.87
N THR A 11 2.07 -25.32 2.11
CA THR A 11 1.10 -24.65 3.00
C THR A 11 1.54 -23.23 3.37
N ALA A 12 2.83 -23.05 3.70
CA ALA A 12 3.39 -21.73 3.98
C ALA A 12 3.44 -20.85 2.73
N THR A 13 3.81 -21.41 1.57
CA THR A 13 3.83 -20.70 0.29
C THR A 13 2.45 -20.17 -0.08
N LYS A 14 1.39 -20.95 0.17
CA LYS A 14 0.01 -20.51 -0.05
C LYS A 14 -0.35 -19.30 0.82
N ILE A 15 -0.12 -19.40 2.14
CA ILE A 15 -0.41 -18.30 3.09
C ILE A 15 0.33 -17.04 2.67
N VAL A 16 1.65 -17.14 2.48
CA VAL A 16 2.49 -16.00 2.12
C VAL A 16 2.09 -15.40 0.77
N GLY A 17 1.75 -16.24 -0.21
CA GLY A 17 1.28 -15.78 -1.53
C GLY A 17 -0.02 -14.99 -1.46
N GLU A 18 -1.01 -15.47 -0.69
CA GLU A 18 -2.29 -14.79 -0.49
C GLU A 18 -2.10 -13.45 0.25
N THR A 19 -1.27 -13.44 1.30
CA THR A 19 -0.91 -12.23 2.05
C THR A 19 -0.21 -11.19 1.16
N LEU A 20 0.81 -11.60 0.38
CA LEU A 20 1.54 -10.71 -0.54
C LEU A 20 0.63 -10.16 -1.64
N GLN A 21 -0.30 -10.96 -2.17
CA GLN A 21 -1.26 -10.50 -3.17
C GLN A 21 -2.18 -9.41 -2.61
N GLY A 22 -2.65 -9.56 -1.36
CA GLY A 22 -3.42 -8.53 -0.69
C GLY A 22 -2.61 -7.24 -0.46
N ALA A 23 -1.37 -7.37 -0.02
CA ALA A 23 -0.47 -6.23 0.16
C ALA A 23 -0.20 -5.48 -1.16
N LEU A 24 0.01 -6.22 -2.25
CA LEU A 24 0.22 -5.66 -3.59
C LEU A 24 -0.97 -4.82 -4.03
N VAL A 25 -2.19 -5.35 -3.87
CA VAL A 25 -3.43 -4.64 -4.25
C VAL A 25 -3.57 -3.32 -3.49
N ASP A 26 -3.38 -3.34 -2.17
CA ASP A 26 -3.50 -2.14 -1.35
C ASP A 26 -2.44 -1.08 -1.69
N LEU A 27 -1.20 -1.51 -1.98
CA LEU A 27 -0.11 -0.58 -2.34
C LEU A 27 -0.31 0.05 -3.72
N ILE A 28 -0.80 -0.74 -4.70
CA ILE A 28 -1.14 -0.19 -6.02
C ILE A 28 -2.27 0.82 -5.89
N ASP A 29 -3.33 0.49 -5.15
CA ASP A 29 -4.45 1.41 -4.99
C ASP A 29 -4.05 2.67 -4.20
N LEU A 30 -3.23 2.54 -3.16
CA LEU A 30 -2.68 3.70 -2.44
C LEU A 30 -1.93 4.65 -3.38
N ALA A 31 -1.12 4.12 -4.29
CA ALA A 31 -0.41 4.93 -5.28
C ALA A 31 -1.37 5.63 -6.26
N LEU A 32 -2.47 4.96 -6.64
CA LEU A 32 -3.50 5.56 -7.50
C LEU A 32 -4.27 6.66 -6.76
N VAL A 33 -4.71 6.41 -5.53
CA VAL A 33 -5.38 7.39 -4.66
C VAL A 33 -4.51 8.62 -4.42
N ALA A 34 -3.24 8.41 -4.10
CA ALA A 34 -2.30 9.52 -3.89
C ALA A 34 -2.09 10.34 -5.17
N LYS A 35 -1.96 9.69 -6.35
CA LYS A 35 -1.86 10.43 -7.62
C LYS A 35 -3.14 11.15 -8.01
N GLN A 36 -4.29 10.52 -7.80
CA GLN A 36 -5.58 11.15 -8.05
C GLN A 36 -5.74 12.39 -7.18
N THR A 37 -5.39 12.31 -5.90
CA THR A 37 -5.40 13.45 -4.97
C THR A 37 -4.41 14.53 -5.40
N HIS A 38 -3.22 14.13 -5.86
CA HIS A 38 -2.14 15.04 -6.30
C HIS A 38 -2.54 15.90 -7.50
N TRP A 39 -3.29 15.34 -8.46
CA TRP A 39 -3.79 16.09 -9.61
C TRP A 39 -4.94 17.02 -9.26
N ASN A 40 -5.70 16.69 -8.21
CA ASN A 40 -7.00 17.28 -7.94
C ASN A 40 -7.03 18.19 -6.70
N ILE A 41 -5.93 18.32 -5.98
CA ILE A 41 -5.86 19.22 -4.82
C ILE A 41 -5.90 20.70 -5.24
N ILE A 42 -6.68 21.49 -4.51
CA ILE A 42 -6.74 22.94 -4.57
C ILE A 42 -6.72 23.52 -3.16
N GLY A 43 -6.28 24.77 -3.00
CA GLY A 43 -6.30 25.48 -1.72
C GLY A 43 -4.96 26.12 -1.35
N PRO A 44 -4.90 26.84 -0.22
CA PRO A 44 -3.72 27.60 0.19
C PRO A 44 -2.49 26.71 0.45
N ARG A 45 -2.68 25.44 0.83
CA ARG A 45 -1.60 24.45 1.05
C ARG A 45 -1.26 23.62 -0.19
N PHE A 46 -1.75 24.00 -1.37
CA PHE A 46 -1.60 23.24 -2.62
C PHE A 46 -0.17 22.74 -2.81
N ARG A 47 0.81 23.63 -2.79
CA ARG A 47 2.18 23.30 -3.19
C ARG A 47 2.86 22.31 -2.24
N SER A 48 2.66 22.44 -0.93
CA SER A 48 3.29 21.55 0.07
C SER A 48 2.69 20.14 -0.02
N ILE A 49 1.36 20.05 0.02
CA ILE A 49 0.67 18.76 -0.03
C ILE A 49 0.86 18.09 -1.39
N HIS A 50 0.85 18.84 -2.50
CA HIS A 50 1.09 18.30 -3.84
C HIS A 50 2.44 17.55 -3.94
N PHE A 51 3.50 18.07 -3.31
CA PHE A 51 4.80 17.39 -3.27
C PHE A 51 4.83 16.22 -2.30
N GLN A 52 4.22 16.34 -1.12
CA GLN A 52 4.16 15.22 -0.18
C GLN A 52 3.38 14.02 -0.77
N LEU A 53 2.35 14.28 -1.58
CA LEU A 53 1.63 13.22 -2.30
C LEU A 53 2.53 12.46 -3.28
N ASP A 54 3.50 13.13 -3.92
CA ASP A 54 4.48 12.44 -4.77
C ASP A 54 5.41 11.53 -3.98
N ASP A 55 5.78 11.91 -2.76
CA ASP A 55 6.57 11.07 -1.86
C ASP A 55 5.80 9.79 -1.49
N VAL A 56 4.50 9.89 -1.19
CA VAL A 56 3.64 8.70 -0.95
C VAL A 56 3.58 7.81 -2.19
N VAL A 57 3.39 8.39 -3.38
CA VAL A 57 3.33 7.63 -4.64
C VAL A 57 4.64 6.88 -4.87
N SER A 58 5.78 7.53 -4.65
CA SER A 58 7.10 6.91 -4.79
C SER A 58 7.27 5.74 -3.84
N THR A 59 6.98 5.94 -2.54
CA THR A 59 7.03 4.90 -1.51
C THR A 59 6.12 3.72 -1.84
N ALA A 60 4.85 3.98 -2.15
CA ALA A 60 3.86 2.93 -2.44
C ALA A 60 4.24 2.11 -3.68
N ARG A 61 4.74 2.76 -4.74
CA ARG A 61 5.18 2.06 -5.95
C ARG A 61 6.42 1.19 -5.70
N SER A 62 7.42 1.72 -5.00
CA SER A 62 8.63 0.96 -4.67
C SER A 62 8.29 -0.28 -3.83
N HIS A 63 7.40 -0.12 -2.85
CA HIS A 63 6.95 -1.23 -2.02
C HIS A 63 6.06 -2.22 -2.79
N SER A 64 5.22 -1.75 -3.71
CA SER A 64 4.41 -2.64 -4.57
C SER A 64 5.29 -3.56 -5.42
N ASP A 65 6.39 -3.04 -5.96
CA ASP A 65 7.36 -3.81 -6.74
C ASP A 65 8.06 -4.85 -5.85
N THR A 66 8.56 -4.44 -4.69
CA THR A 66 9.20 -5.33 -3.71
C THR A 66 8.28 -6.49 -3.30
N VAL A 67 7.01 -6.21 -3.02
CA VAL A 67 6.01 -7.21 -2.65
C VAL A 67 5.68 -8.14 -3.82
N ALA A 68 5.52 -7.61 -5.03
CA ALA A 68 5.25 -8.41 -6.22
C ALA A 68 6.42 -9.36 -6.54
N GLU A 69 7.65 -8.85 -6.50
CA GLU A 69 8.86 -9.64 -6.75
C GLU A 69 9.10 -10.69 -5.65
N ARG A 70 8.74 -10.38 -4.39
CA ARG A 70 8.77 -11.40 -3.32
C ARG A 70 7.80 -12.55 -3.61
N SER A 71 6.60 -12.25 -4.10
CA SER A 71 5.61 -13.26 -4.49
C SER A 71 6.15 -14.14 -5.63
N ALA A 72 6.68 -13.50 -6.68
CA ALA A 72 7.28 -14.19 -7.83
C ALA A 72 8.48 -15.07 -7.41
N THR A 73 9.32 -14.59 -6.48
CA THR A 73 10.46 -15.33 -5.91
C THR A 73 10.01 -16.62 -5.21
N LEU A 74 8.85 -16.59 -4.55
CA LEU A 74 8.25 -17.76 -3.90
C LEU A 74 7.43 -18.62 -4.87
N GLY A 75 7.50 -18.37 -6.18
CA GLY A 75 6.80 -19.14 -7.20
C GLY A 75 5.30 -18.87 -7.27
N VAL A 76 4.83 -17.79 -6.65
CA VAL A 76 3.44 -17.33 -6.73
C VAL A 76 3.38 -16.18 -7.73
N SER A 77 2.48 -16.26 -8.71
CA SER A 77 2.35 -15.19 -9.71
C SER A 77 1.61 -14.00 -9.09
N PRO A 78 2.20 -12.80 -8.99
CA PRO A 78 1.49 -11.60 -8.57
C PRO A 78 0.51 -11.12 -9.65
N ASP A 79 -0.60 -10.52 -9.24
CA ASP A 79 -1.60 -9.91 -10.14
C ASP A 79 -1.90 -8.46 -9.75
N GLY A 80 -1.33 -7.52 -10.51
CA GLY A 80 -1.54 -6.09 -10.35
C GLY A 80 -2.52 -5.47 -11.36
N ARG A 81 -3.31 -6.28 -12.10
CA ARG A 81 -4.25 -5.74 -13.10
C ARG A 81 -5.30 -4.85 -12.43
N ALA A 82 -5.72 -3.79 -13.13
CA ALA A 82 -6.66 -2.81 -12.60
C ALA A 82 -7.98 -3.43 -12.07
N ALA A 83 -8.52 -4.46 -12.72
CA ALA A 83 -9.71 -5.15 -12.26
C ALA A 83 -9.49 -5.90 -10.93
N THR A 84 -8.31 -6.50 -10.75
CA THR A 84 -7.92 -7.19 -9.50
C THR A 84 -7.76 -6.18 -8.37
N VAL A 85 -7.11 -5.05 -8.64
CA VAL A 85 -6.94 -3.96 -7.68
C VAL A 85 -8.30 -3.41 -7.24
N ALA A 86 -9.17 -3.09 -8.21
CA ALA A 86 -10.51 -2.55 -7.93
C ALA A 86 -11.40 -3.52 -7.14
N ALA A 87 -11.22 -4.83 -7.30
CA ALA A 87 -12.00 -5.84 -6.59
C ALA A 87 -11.49 -6.15 -5.17
N GLY A 88 -10.21 -5.88 -4.90
CA GLY A 88 -9.54 -6.31 -3.65
C GLY A 88 -9.06 -5.19 -2.72
N THR A 89 -9.19 -3.92 -3.13
CA THR A 89 -8.72 -2.80 -2.32
C THR A 89 -9.43 -2.69 -0.97
N GLY A 90 -8.66 -2.42 0.09
CA GLY A 90 -9.18 -2.04 1.40
C GLY A 90 -9.40 -0.54 1.59
N ILE A 91 -9.09 0.29 0.59
CA ILE A 91 -9.23 1.75 0.68
C ILE A 91 -10.66 2.15 0.30
N ALA A 92 -11.27 3.02 1.11
CA ALA A 92 -12.61 3.54 0.83
C ALA A 92 -12.62 4.37 -0.46
N LYS A 93 -13.78 4.42 -1.12
CA LYS A 93 -13.94 5.19 -2.36
C LYS A 93 -13.58 6.66 -2.15
N VAL A 94 -12.66 7.15 -2.97
CA VAL A 94 -12.24 8.56 -2.99
C VAL A 94 -13.16 9.38 -3.90
N ALA A 95 -13.44 10.63 -3.52
CA ALA A 95 -14.26 11.55 -4.31
C ALA A 95 -13.58 11.90 -5.64
N ASP A 96 -14.37 12.03 -6.70
CA ASP A 96 -13.94 12.57 -7.99
C ASP A 96 -13.88 14.11 -7.97
N GLY A 97 -13.26 14.68 -9.01
CA GLY A 97 -13.18 16.14 -9.16
C GLY A 97 -12.21 16.82 -8.19
N TRP A 98 -12.33 18.15 -8.07
CA TRP A 98 -11.43 18.96 -7.25
C TRP A 98 -11.60 18.65 -5.75
N GLN A 99 -10.48 18.60 -5.03
CA GLN A 99 -10.45 18.38 -3.58
C GLN A 99 -9.83 19.58 -2.88
N GLN A 100 -10.53 20.11 -1.86
CA GLN A 100 -9.92 21.11 -0.98
C GLN A 100 -8.77 20.50 -0.20
N ASP A 101 -7.74 21.29 0.11
CA ASP A 101 -6.55 20.81 0.81
C ASP A 101 -6.85 20.04 2.12
N THR A 102 -7.85 20.47 2.90
CA THR A 102 -8.33 19.76 4.11
C THR A 102 -8.89 18.38 3.79
N GLN A 103 -9.62 18.24 2.69
CA GLN A 103 -10.17 16.98 2.22
C GLN A 103 -9.08 16.06 1.67
N ALA A 104 -8.10 16.61 0.94
CA ALA A 104 -6.95 15.86 0.46
C ALA A 104 -6.17 15.24 1.62
N VAL A 105 -5.89 16.00 2.69
CA VAL A 105 -5.23 15.48 3.89
C VAL A 105 -6.06 14.37 4.54
N ARG A 106 -7.37 14.57 4.75
CA ARG A 106 -8.25 13.54 5.34
C ARG A 106 -8.27 12.26 4.51
N THR A 107 -8.41 12.38 3.20
CA THR A 107 -8.36 11.25 2.25
C THR A 107 -7.08 10.45 2.42
N MET A 108 -5.92 11.11 2.51
CA MET A 108 -4.65 10.44 2.68
C MET A 108 -4.48 9.80 4.05
N VAL A 109 -4.93 10.46 5.13
CA VAL A 109 -4.90 9.86 6.48
C VAL A 109 -5.75 8.59 6.52
N ASP A 110 -6.97 8.62 5.99
CA ASP A 110 -7.87 7.48 5.98
C ASP A 110 -7.31 6.33 5.12
N ALA A 111 -6.81 6.63 3.92
CA ALA A 111 -6.21 5.64 3.04
C ALA A 111 -4.95 5.00 3.65
N LEU A 112 -4.02 5.80 4.19
CA LEU A 112 -2.81 5.30 4.82
C LEU A 112 -3.12 4.42 6.02
N ASN A 113 -4.03 4.85 6.90
CA ASN A 113 -4.43 4.07 8.07
C ASN A 113 -5.09 2.74 7.69
N ALA A 114 -5.94 2.73 6.66
CA ALA A 114 -6.56 1.50 6.16
C ALA A 114 -5.49 0.48 5.69
N VAL A 115 -4.49 0.95 4.94
CA VAL A 115 -3.39 0.08 4.49
C VAL A 115 -2.50 -0.36 5.65
N ILE A 116 -2.15 0.53 6.58
CA ILE A 116 -1.33 0.22 7.77
C ILE A 116 -1.97 -0.88 8.62
N ILE A 117 -3.27 -0.79 8.90
CA ILE A 117 -3.99 -1.81 9.68
C ILE A 117 -3.90 -3.17 8.99
N ARG A 118 -4.16 -3.22 7.68
CA ARG A 118 -4.11 -4.44 6.89
C ARG A 118 -2.69 -5.01 6.76
N MET A 119 -1.66 -4.17 6.73
CA MET A 119 -0.27 -4.64 6.78
C MET A 119 0.05 -5.27 8.14
N ARG A 120 -0.50 -4.74 9.25
CA ARG A 120 -0.37 -5.33 10.58
C ARG A 120 -1.01 -6.71 10.69
N GLU A 121 -2.25 -6.85 10.21
CA GLU A 121 -2.92 -8.14 10.13
C GLU A 121 -2.11 -9.16 9.33
N ARG A 122 -1.56 -8.73 8.19
CA ARG A 122 -0.70 -9.57 7.34
C ARG A 122 0.61 -9.98 8.00
N MET A 123 1.24 -9.10 8.79
CA MET A 123 2.44 -9.45 9.56
C MET A 123 2.15 -10.58 10.55
N ASP A 124 1.01 -10.53 11.23
CA ASP A 124 0.59 -11.59 12.16
C ASP A 124 0.36 -12.93 11.43
N GLU A 125 -0.15 -12.91 10.19
CA GLU A 125 -0.34 -14.10 9.36
C GLU A 125 0.98 -14.73 8.89
N VAL A 126 1.93 -13.92 8.41
CA VAL A 126 3.17 -14.46 7.80
C VAL A 126 4.28 -14.70 8.81
N GLY A 127 4.32 -14.00 9.94
CA GLY A 127 5.39 -14.11 10.92
C GLY A 127 5.69 -15.54 11.38
N PRO A 128 4.70 -16.41 11.65
CA PRO A 128 4.93 -17.80 12.01
C PRO A 128 5.55 -18.67 10.91
N VAL A 129 5.41 -18.30 9.64
CA VAL A 129 5.74 -19.17 8.49
C VAL A 129 6.85 -18.63 7.59
N ASP A 130 7.06 -17.32 7.53
CA ASP A 130 8.11 -16.68 6.75
C ASP A 130 8.49 -15.28 7.29
N ARG A 131 9.51 -15.27 8.16
CA ARG A 131 10.07 -14.04 8.75
C ARG A 131 10.68 -13.08 7.72
N VAL A 132 11.08 -13.56 6.54
CA VAL A 132 11.62 -12.69 5.48
C VAL A 132 10.51 -11.84 4.86
N THR A 133 9.33 -12.43 4.64
CA THR A 133 8.17 -11.66 4.17
C THR A 133 7.63 -10.74 5.26
N GLU A 134 7.62 -11.17 6.52
CA GLU A 134 7.25 -10.30 7.64
C GLU A 134 8.16 -9.05 7.70
N ASP A 135 9.48 -9.20 7.56
CA ASP A 135 10.41 -8.05 7.55
C ASP A 135 10.11 -7.05 6.43
N ILE A 136 9.76 -7.52 5.23
CA ILE A 136 9.31 -6.65 4.13
C ILE A 136 8.08 -5.85 4.57
N LEU A 137 7.07 -6.50 5.15
CA LEU A 137 5.85 -5.85 5.61
C LEU A 137 6.10 -4.88 6.78
N ILE A 138 7.09 -5.15 7.63
CA ILE A 138 7.56 -4.22 8.67
C ILE A 138 8.12 -2.95 8.03
N GLN A 139 8.99 -3.06 7.00
CA GLN A 139 9.53 -1.89 6.32
C GLN A 139 8.43 -1.08 5.62
N VAL A 140 7.50 -1.75 4.94
CA VAL A 140 6.33 -1.10 4.32
C VAL A 140 5.55 -0.31 5.39
N THR A 141 5.18 -0.98 6.48
CA THR A 141 4.36 -0.39 7.55
C THR A 141 5.04 0.83 8.18
N LYS A 142 6.34 0.71 8.47
CA LYS A 142 7.15 1.80 9.04
C LYS A 142 7.14 3.06 8.17
N ASP A 143 7.30 2.91 6.86
CA ASP A 143 7.32 4.06 5.95
C ASP A 143 5.92 4.67 5.79
N LEU A 144 4.87 3.85 5.72
CA LEU A 144 3.49 4.33 5.65
C LEU A 144 3.07 5.08 6.92
N GLU A 145 3.47 4.60 8.10
CA GLU A 145 3.22 5.28 9.39
C GLU A 145 3.89 6.66 9.45
N LYS A 146 5.09 6.79 8.88
CA LYS A 146 5.77 8.08 8.76
C LYS A 146 4.98 9.06 7.88
N HIS A 147 4.48 8.61 6.73
CA HIS A 147 3.62 9.42 5.87
C HIS A 147 2.32 9.80 6.60
N ALA A 148 1.69 8.86 7.29
CA ALA A 148 0.45 9.09 8.02
C ALA A 148 0.65 10.15 9.11
N TRP A 149 1.73 10.08 9.87
CA TRP A 149 2.10 11.10 10.86
C TRP A 149 2.23 12.49 10.22
N MET A 150 2.95 12.61 9.10
CA MET A 150 3.15 13.91 8.45
C MET A 150 1.82 14.53 7.99
N PHE A 151 0.91 13.75 7.41
CA PHE A 151 -0.43 14.23 7.05
C PHE A 151 -1.30 14.57 8.28
N GLN A 152 -1.24 13.76 9.34
CA GLN A 152 -1.99 14.04 10.57
C GLN A 152 -1.51 15.35 11.23
N ALA A 153 -0.20 15.59 11.24
CA ALA A 153 0.39 16.82 11.78
C ALA A 153 0.00 18.08 10.96
N GLU A 154 -0.25 17.95 9.66
CA GLU A 154 -0.67 19.06 8.78
C GLU A 154 -2.05 19.63 9.14
N ASN A 155 -2.93 18.82 9.75
CA ASN A 155 -4.25 19.25 10.24
C ASN A 155 -4.25 19.58 11.74
N GLY A 156 -3.10 19.95 12.31
CA GLY A 156 -2.96 20.35 13.72
C GLY A 156 -3.70 21.64 14.08
N SER A 157 -5.03 21.55 14.19
CA SER A 157 -5.95 22.45 14.91
C SER A 157 -7.26 21.72 15.19
#